data_AF-A0A6P2CRW5-F1
#
_entry.id   AF-A0A6P2CRW5-F1
#
_cell.length_a   1.000
_cell.length_b   1.000
_cell.length_c   1.000
_cell.angle_alpha   90.00
_cell.angle_beta   90.00
_cell.angle_gamma   90.00
#
_symmetry.space_group_name_H-M   'P 1'
#
loop_
_entity.id
_entity.type
_entity.pdbx_description
1 polymer ?
#
loop_
_entity_poly.entity_id
_entity_poly.type
_entity_poly.pdbx_seq_one_letter_code
_entity_poly.pdbx_strand_id
1 'polypeptide(L)'
;MPAPVMSSVVRAILSENLELSADEVIRKAKSRGVTSPEPVIRTTVHNIKSELKRRAAKAPAAGPAPTRTTESPLPTLTPVVVAPVSVPTPSSPTPELAAVLANVARVNTVIGGCGGAEPARQVAEAVRACGSVDAFLQHLELIAGIRGGASE
;
A
#
# COMPACT_ATOMS: atom_id res chain seq x y z
N MET A 1 -20.65 -9.79 14.09
CA MET A 1 -19.31 -9.43 14.62
C MET A 1 -18.38 -9.22 13.43
N PRO A 2 -17.69 -8.08 13.30
CA PRO A 2 -16.79 -7.83 12.18
C PRO A 2 -15.62 -8.82 12.18
N ALA A 3 -15.33 -9.40 11.02
CA ALA A 3 -14.25 -10.37 10.87
C ALA A 3 -12.91 -9.75 11.31
N PRO A 4 -12.10 -10.44 12.12
CA PRO A 4 -10.79 -9.94 12.51
C PRO A 4 -9.94 -9.73 11.25
N VAL A 5 -9.64 -8.47 10.94
CA VAL A 5 -8.75 -8.14 9.83
C VAL A 5 -7.38 -8.77 10.15
N MET A 6 -6.89 -9.66 9.29
CA MET A 6 -5.64 -10.42 9.47
C MET A 6 -4.51 -9.58 10.07
N SER A 7 -4.29 -8.37 9.55
CA SER A 7 -3.25 -7.45 10.00
C SER A 7 -3.44 -6.97 11.44
N SER A 8 -4.68 -6.80 11.90
CA SER A 8 -5.00 -6.43 13.30
C SER A 8 -4.66 -7.58 14.25
N VAL A 9 -5.01 -8.80 13.89
CA VAL A 9 -4.70 -10.01 14.69
C VAL A 9 -3.20 -10.25 14.76
N VAL A 10 -2.51 -10.18 13.64
CA VAL A 10 -1.05 -10.36 13.57
C VAL A 10 -0.33 -9.26 14.36
N ARG A 11 -0.79 -8.00 14.26
CA ARG A 11 -0.25 -6.89 15.05
C ARG A 11 -0.47 -7.09 16.54
N ALA A 12 -1.66 -7.52 16.97
CA ALA A 12 -1.92 -7.81 18.38
C ALA A 12 -0.96 -8.89 18.93
N ILE A 13 -0.77 -9.99 18.19
CA ILE A 13 0.15 -11.08 18.59
C ILE A 13 1.61 -10.58 18.68
N LEU A 14 2.06 -9.81 17.69
CA LEU A 14 3.43 -9.27 17.65
C LEU A 14 3.66 -8.13 18.64
N SER A 15 2.61 -7.37 19.01
CA SER A 15 2.67 -6.34 20.04
C SER A 15 2.73 -6.95 21.44
N GLU A 16 2.13 -8.11 21.67
CA GLU A 16 2.28 -8.87 22.92
C GLU A 16 3.70 -9.46 23.06
N ASN A 17 4.27 -10.01 21.97
CA ASN A 17 5.60 -10.62 21.97
C ASN A 17 6.31 -10.44 20.62
N LEU A 18 7.26 -9.50 20.56
CA LEU A 18 7.94 -9.13 19.31
C LEU A 18 8.93 -10.20 18.80
N GLU A 19 9.38 -11.10 19.67
CA GLU A 19 10.42 -12.08 19.36
C GLU A 19 9.89 -13.38 18.76
N LEU A 20 8.56 -13.56 18.71
CA LEU A 20 7.94 -14.75 18.14
C LEU A 20 8.39 -15.00 16.70
N SER A 21 8.56 -16.29 16.40
CA SER A 21 8.85 -16.78 15.05
C SER A 21 7.62 -16.62 14.14
N ALA A 22 7.83 -16.52 12.83
CA ALA A 22 6.71 -16.34 11.90
C ALA A 22 5.74 -17.53 11.94
N ASP A 23 6.24 -18.75 12.13
CA ASP A 23 5.45 -19.97 12.19
C ASP A 23 4.56 -20.04 13.45
N GLU A 24 5.04 -19.53 14.59
CA GLU A 24 4.20 -19.40 15.80
C GLU A 24 3.11 -18.35 15.65
N VAL A 25 3.41 -17.23 15.00
CA VAL A 25 2.41 -16.20 14.74
C VAL A 25 1.34 -16.71 13.77
N ILE A 26 1.72 -17.50 12.76
CA ILE A 26 0.77 -18.16 11.86
C ILE A 26 -0.14 -19.12 12.64
N ARG A 27 0.41 -19.94 13.54
CA ARG A 27 -0.37 -20.87 14.37
C ARG A 27 -1.38 -20.14 15.27
N LYS A 28 -0.95 -19.05 15.91
CA LYS A 28 -1.83 -18.21 16.74
C LYS A 28 -2.86 -17.43 15.91
N ALA A 29 -2.49 -16.91 14.74
CA ALA A 29 -3.39 -16.21 13.84
C ALA A 29 -4.50 -17.14 13.33
N LYS A 30 -4.14 -18.35 12.89
CA LYS A 30 -5.12 -19.39 12.49
C LYS A 30 -6.05 -19.78 13.64
N SER A 31 -5.51 -19.92 14.85
CA SER A 31 -6.32 -20.19 16.06
C SER A 31 -7.31 -19.06 16.39
N ARG A 32 -7.05 -17.84 15.91
CA ARG A 32 -7.94 -16.67 16.04
C ARG A 32 -8.85 -16.46 14.83
N GLY A 33 -8.95 -17.46 13.94
CA GLY A 33 -9.86 -17.45 12.80
C GLY A 33 -9.30 -16.83 11.52
N VAL A 34 -7.99 -16.56 11.45
CA VAL A 34 -7.36 -16.11 10.20
C VAL A 34 -7.31 -17.28 9.21
N THR A 35 -8.13 -17.21 8.17
CA THR A 35 -8.23 -18.23 7.11
C THR A 35 -7.31 -17.97 5.91
N SER A 36 -6.46 -16.95 6.00
CA SER A 36 -5.57 -16.55 4.90
C SER A 36 -4.48 -17.60 4.62
N PRO A 37 -3.93 -17.63 3.39
CA PRO A 37 -2.82 -18.52 3.04
C PRO A 37 -1.59 -18.22 3.90
N GLU A 38 -0.92 -19.26 4.40
CA GLU A 38 0.32 -19.13 5.19
C GLU A 38 1.40 -18.21 4.58
N PRO A 39 1.70 -18.24 3.27
CA PRO A 39 2.69 -17.32 2.70
C PRO A 39 2.29 -15.85 2.85
N VAL A 40 0.98 -15.55 2.75
CA VAL A 40 0.46 -14.19 2.91
C VAL A 40 0.57 -13.73 4.37
N ILE A 41 0.28 -14.62 5.32
CA ILE A 41 0.43 -14.35 6.74
C ILE A 41 1.91 -14.11 7.07
N ARG A 42 2.83 -14.94 6.55
CA ARG A 42 4.28 -14.80 6.78
C ARG A 42 4.81 -13.44 6.30
N THR A 43 4.46 -13.02 5.10
CA THR A 43 4.82 -11.68 4.59
C THR A 43 4.26 -10.57 5.48
N THR A 44 3.01 -10.70 5.90
CA THR A 44 2.37 -9.72 6.80
C THR A 44 3.08 -9.64 8.16
N VAL A 45 3.49 -10.78 8.71
CA VAL A 45 4.28 -10.85 9.96
C VAL A 45 5.60 -10.11 9.81
N HIS A 46 6.35 -10.34 8.74
CA HIS A 46 7.63 -9.65 8.52
C HIS A 46 7.45 -8.14 8.33
N ASN A 47 6.42 -7.71 7.61
CA ASN A 47 6.10 -6.30 7.41
C ASN A 47 5.73 -5.62 8.74
N ILE A 48 4.83 -6.21 9.52
CA ILE A 48 4.41 -5.66 10.82
C ILE A 48 5.55 -5.70 11.83
N LYS A 49 6.35 -6.76 11.89
CA LYS A 49 7.51 -6.87 12.77
C LYS A 49 8.56 -5.79 12.43
N SER A 50 8.81 -5.58 11.14
CA SER A 50 9.70 -4.50 10.67
C SER A 50 9.13 -3.12 10.98
N GLU A 51 7.81 -2.93 10.84
CA GLU A 51 7.14 -1.69 11.19
C GLU A 51 7.21 -1.41 12.70
N LEU A 52 6.95 -2.41 13.55
CA LEU A 52 7.04 -2.30 15.00
C LEU A 52 8.48 -2.06 15.45
N LYS A 53 9.47 -2.76 14.88
CA LYS A 53 10.89 -2.52 15.16
C LYS A 53 11.32 -1.12 14.73
N ARG A 54 10.89 -0.67 13.55
CA ARG A 54 11.14 0.70 13.06
C ARG A 54 10.45 1.74 13.94
N ARG A 55 9.23 1.49 14.41
CA ARG A 55 8.51 2.39 15.33
C ARG A 55 9.14 2.40 16.72
N ALA A 56 9.65 1.28 17.21
CA ALA A 56 10.42 1.24 18.46
C ALA A 56 11.73 2.01 18.32
N ALA A 57 12.43 1.90 17.18
CA ALA A 57 13.64 2.66 16.90
C ALA A 57 13.38 4.16 16.59
N LYS A 58 12.17 4.50 16.13
CA LYS A 58 11.73 5.86 15.79
C LYS A 58 10.83 6.49 16.87
N ALA A 59 10.56 5.78 17.96
CA ALA A 59 9.85 6.35 19.10
C ALA A 59 10.74 7.48 19.65
N PRO A 60 10.26 8.73 19.69
CA PRO A 60 11.09 9.85 20.10
C PRO A 60 11.42 9.69 21.58
N ALA A 61 12.69 9.42 21.88
CA ALA A 61 13.24 9.80 23.17
C ALA A 61 12.96 11.30 23.33
N ALA A 62 12.30 11.65 24.42
CA ALA A 62 12.09 13.03 24.80
C ALA A 62 13.47 13.69 25.08
N GLY A 63 13.86 14.61 24.19
CA GLY A 63 14.85 15.69 24.36
C GLY A 63 16.34 15.37 24.11
N PRO A 64 17.22 16.39 23.93
CA PRO A 64 17.07 17.73 23.34
C PRO A 64 17.82 17.87 21.98
N ALA A 65 17.57 18.96 21.24
CA ALA A 65 18.29 19.33 20.00
C ALA A 65 19.80 19.57 20.26
N PRO A 66 20.69 19.54 19.23
CA PRO A 66 20.91 20.79 18.48
C PRO A 66 21.38 20.66 17.00
N THR A 67 21.20 21.78 16.28
CA THR A 67 22.13 22.40 15.30
C THR A 67 22.53 21.67 14.01
N ARG A 68 21.83 22.04 12.93
CA ARG A 68 22.34 22.70 11.70
C ARG A 68 23.88 22.79 11.55
N THR A 69 24.44 22.10 10.56
CA THR A 69 25.64 22.56 9.84
C THR A 69 25.54 22.25 8.34
N THR A 70 25.43 23.31 7.57
CA THR A 70 25.73 23.44 6.14
C THR A 70 27.20 23.13 5.90
N GLU A 71 27.56 22.26 4.95
CA GLU A 71 28.72 22.50 4.09
C GLU A 71 28.71 21.61 2.83
N SER A 72 28.54 22.26 1.68
CA SER A 72 29.07 21.85 0.39
C SER A 72 30.17 22.88 0.08
N PRO A 73 31.35 22.46 -0.40
CA PRO A 73 31.67 22.74 -1.79
C PRO A 73 32.51 21.65 -2.51
N LEU A 74 32.13 21.36 -3.77
CA LEU A 74 32.98 20.83 -4.86
C LEU A 74 34.11 21.83 -5.21
N PRO A 75 35.07 21.58 -6.15
CA PRO A 75 35.46 20.38 -6.93
C PRO A 75 37.00 20.14 -7.01
N THR A 76 37.50 19.02 -7.56
CA THR A 76 38.83 18.92 -8.23
C THR A 76 38.93 17.67 -9.12
N LEU A 77 38.98 17.93 -10.44
CA LEU A 77 39.75 17.28 -11.54
C LEU A 77 39.59 15.77 -11.86
N THR A 78 39.03 15.54 -13.06
CA THR A 78 38.95 14.36 -13.96
C THR A 78 40.32 13.86 -14.50
N PRO A 79 40.46 12.84 -15.40
CA PRO A 79 39.52 11.84 -15.97
C PRO A 79 40.05 10.38 -16.03
N VAL A 80 39.19 9.35 -15.97
CA VAL A 80 39.45 8.07 -16.67
C VAL A 80 38.16 7.60 -17.33
N VAL A 81 38.22 7.50 -18.65
CA VAL A 81 37.19 6.93 -19.52
C VAL A 81 37.15 5.42 -19.30
N VAL A 82 36.00 4.91 -18.86
CA VAL A 82 35.60 3.53 -19.09
C VAL A 82 34.12 3.52 -19.44
N ALA A 83 33.78 2.80 -20.51
CA ALA A 83 32.51 2.77 -21.20
C ALA A 83 31.26 2.66 -20.29
N PRO A 84 30.10 3.23 -20.67
CA PRO A 84 28.85 2.99 -19.95
C PRO A 84 28.36 1.58 -20.26
N VAL A 85 28.82 0.62 -19.45
CA VAL A 85 28.13 -0.65 -19.29
C VAL A 85 26.84 -0.32 -18.53
N SER A 86 25.69 -0.41 -19.20
CA SER A 86 24.37 -0.20 -18.61
C SER A 86 24.13 -1.20 -17.48
N VAL A 87 24.55 -0.84 -16.28
CA VAL A 87 24.11 -1.44 -15.03
C VAL A 87 22.95 -0.55 -14.55
N PRO A 88 21.72 -1.06 -14.38
CA PRO A 88 20.69 -0.30 -13.72
C PRO A 88 21.09 -0.14 -12.25
N THR A 89 21.64 1.01 -11.91
CA THR A 89 21.88 1.47 -10.55
C THR A 89 20.55 1.54 -9.79
N PRO A 90 20.32 0.74 -8.74
CA PRO A 90 19.17 0.96 -7.87
C PRO A 90 19.54 2.07 -6.88
N SER A 91 19.19 3.31 -7.20
CA SER A 91 19.29 4.43 -6.25
C SER A 91 18.22 5.48 -6.52
N SER A 92 16.99 5.20 -6.08
CA SER A 92 16.10 6.21 -5.48
C SER A 92 14.94 5.50 -4.75
N PRO A 93 14.91 5.43 -3.40
CA PRO A 93 13.87 4.72 -2.66
C PRO A 93 12.66 5.60 -2.31
N THR A 94 12.15 6.41 -3.24
CA THR A 94 11.07 7.39 -2.92
C THR A 94 9.98 7.66 -3.97
N PRO A 95 10.18 7.55 -5.31
CA PRO A 95 9.11 7.89 -6.25
C PRO A 95 8.02 6.82 -6.34
N GLU A 96 8.37 5.55 -6.15
CA GLU A 96 7.41 4.45 -6.30
C GLU A 96 6.35 4.44 -5.19
N LEU A 97 6.76 4.71 -3.94
CA LEU A 97 5.82 4.81 -2.81
C LEU A 97 4.86 5.99 -2.95
N ALA A 98 5.35 7.12 -3.45
CA ALA A 98 4.50 8.29 -3.70
C ALA A 98 3.44 7.99 -4.77
N ALA A 99 3.80 7.27 -5.84
CA ALA A 99 2.87 6.84 -6.86
C ALA A 99 1.82 5.85 -6.31
N VAL A 100 2.24 4.88 -5.49
CA VAL A 100 1.31 3.93 -4.84
C VAL A 100 0.35 4.67 -3.90
N LEU A 101 0.84 5.61 -3.08
CA LEU A 101 0.00 6.41 -2.18
C LEU A 101 -1.02 7.27 -2.95
N ALA A 102 -0.62 7.86 -4.07
CA ALA A 102 -1.53 8.60 -4.95
C ALA A 102 -2.61 7.69 -5.54
N ASN A 103 -2.26 6.48 -5.95
CA ASN A 103 -3.23 5.50 -6.44
C ASN A 103 -4.19 5.04 -5.34
N VAL A 104 -3.71 4.79 -4.12
CA VAL A 104 -4.55 4.44 -2.97
C VAL A 104 -5.52 5.57 -2.63
N ALA A 105 -5.05 6.83 -2.67
CA ALA A 105 -5.92 7.99 -2.47
C ALA A 105 -7.04 8.06 -3.51
N ARG A 106 -6.72 7.83 -4.80
CA ARG A 106 -7.73 7.79 -5.88
C ARG A 106 -8.75 6.68 -5.66
N VAL A 107 -8.31 5.47 -5.30
CA VAL A 107 -9.21 4.35 -5.01
C VAL A 107 -10.10 4.65 -3.81
N ASN A 108 -9.58 5.26 -2.75
CA ASN A 108 -10.38 5.68 -1.60
C ASN A 108 -11.44 6.73 -1.98
N THR A 109 -11.12 7.68 -2.86
CA THR A 109 -12.10 8.63 -3.39
C THR A 109 -13.21 7.91 -4.16
N VAL A 110 -12.88 6.94 -5.01
CA VAL A 110 -13.87 6.14 -5.74
C VAL A 110 -14.75 5.33 -4.79
N ILE A 111 -14.15 4.67 -3.80
CA ILE A 111 -14.86 3.93 -2.75
C ILE A 111 -15.83 4.85 -2.01
N GLY A 112 -15.40 6.06 -1.65
CA GLY A 112 -16.27 7.06 -1.02
C GLY A 112 -17.41 7.50 -1.91
N GLY A 113 -17.15 7.79 -3.19
CA GLY A 113 -18.16 8.20 -4.17
C GLY A 113 -19.18 7.10 -4.48
N CYS A 114 -18.78 5.83 -4.44
CA CYS A 114 -19.67 4.68 -4.64
C CYS A 114 -20.42 4.25 -3.37
N GLY A 115 -20.20 4.90 -2.22
CA GLY A 115 -20.85 4.54 -0.95
C GLY A 115 -20.26 3.29 -0.26
N GLY A 116 -19.05 2.88 -0.63
CA GLY A 116 -18.35 1.74 -0.02
C GLY A 116 -17.47 0.98 -1.01
N ALA A 117 -16.73 -0.01 -0.50
CA ALA A 117 -15.82 -0.81 -1.30
C ALA A 117 -16.54 -1.85 -2.18
N GLU A 118 -17.69 -2.36 -1.71
CA GLU A 118 -18.46 -3.37 -2.43
C GLU A 118 -19.08 -2.81 -3.73
N PRO A 119 -19.73 -1.63 -3.74
CA PRO A 119 -20.23 -1.05 -4.99
C PRO A 119 -19.10 -0.67 -5.96
N ALA A 120 -17.97 -0.14 -5.45
CA ALA A 120 -16.80 0.16 -6.28
C ALA A 120 -16.23 -1.11 -6.96
N ARG A 121 -16.27 -2.25 -6.26
CA ARG A 121 -15.89 -3.56 -6.81
C ARG A 121 -16.83 -4.00 -7.92
N GLN A 122 -18.14 -3.84 -7.75
CA GLN A 122 -19.12 -4.15 -8.78
C GLN A 122 -18.91 -3.31 -10.05
N VAL A 123 -18.59 -2.01 -9.91
CA VAL A 123 -18.23 -1.15 -11.05
C VAL A 123 -16.98 -1.67 -11.76
N ALA A 124 -15.95 -2.07 -11.02
CA ALA A 124 -14.73 -2.63 -11.62
C ALA A 124 -14.99 -3.95 -12.37
N GLU A 125 -15.84 -4.84 -11.84
CA GLU A 125 -16.26 -6.06 -12.53
C GLU A 125 -17.12 -5.76 -13.77
N ALA A 126 -17.97 -4.73 -13.72
CA ALA A 126 -18.76 -4.29 -14.87
C ALA A 126 -17.87 -3.76 -16.00
N VAL A 127 -16.89 -2.89 -15.67
CA VAL A 127 -15.89 -2.41 -16.64
C VAL A 127 -15.12 -3.58 -17.25
N ARG A 128 -14.77 -4.58 -16.44
CA ARG A 128 -14.11 -5.80 -16.92
C ARG A 128 -15.00 -6.62 -17.84
N ALA A 129 -16.28 -6.77 -17.51
CA ALA A 129 -17.25 -7.49 -18.33
C ALA A 129 -17.52 -6.80 -19.68
N CYS A 130 -17.48 -5.46 -19.72
CA CYS A 130 -17.57 -4.68 -20.95
C CYS A 130 -16.33 -4.81 -21.85
N GLY A 131 -15.21 -5.34 -21.35
CA GLY A 131 -13.97 -5.54 -22.12
C GLY A 131 -13.14 -4.27 -22.36
N SER A 132 -13.73 -3.08 -22.21
CA SER A 132 -13.02 -1.80 -22.22
C SER A 132 -13.75 -0.74 -21.41
N VAL A 133 -13.01 0.28 -20.95
CA VAL A 133 -13.58 1.43 -20.24
C VAL A 133 -14.48 2.24 -21.17
N ASP A 134 -14.09 2.37 -22.45
CA ASP A 134 -14.86 3.11 -23.45
C ASP A 134 -16.25 2.48 -23.68
N ALA A 135 -16.32 1.15 -23.82
CA ALA A 135 -17.58 0.44 -23.95
C ALA A 135 -18.47 0.61 -22.71
N PHE A 136 -17.88 0.58 -21.51
CA PHE A 136 -18.62 0.84 -20.28
C PHE A 136 -19.18 2.27 -20.21
N LEU A 137 -18.40 3.27 -20.62
CA LEU A 137 -18.85 4.67 -20.67
C LEU A 137 -19.99 4.86 -21.68
N GLN A 138 -19.90 4.26 -22.87
CA GLN A 138 -20.99 4.28 -23.86
C GLN A 138 -22.28 3.69 -23.28
N HIS A 139 -22.19 2.58 -22.52
CA HIS A 139 -23.34 2.01 -21.83
C HIS A 139 -23.90 2.93 -20.74
N LEU A 140 -23.03 3.61 -19.98
CA LEU A 140 -23.48 4.59 -18.98
C LEU A 140 -24.18 5.79 -19.62
N GLU A 141 -23.66 6.32 -20.72
CA GLU A 141 -24.30 7.41 -21.46
C GLU A 141 -25.66 7.00 -22.01
N LEU A 142 -25.77 5.78 -22.55
CA LEU A 142 -27.05 5.22 -23.01
C LEU A 142 -28.06 5.13 -21.86
N ILE A 143 -27.66 4.59 -20.70
CA ILE A 143 -28.52 4.47 -19.52
C ILE A 143 -28.89 5.85 -18.97
N ALA A 144 -27.95 6.80 -18.96
CA ALA A 144 -28.19 8.17 -18.54
C ALA A 144 -29.19 8.87 -19.47
N GLY A 145 -29.10 8.64 -20.79
CA GLY A 145 -30.09 9.12 -21.76
C GLY A 145 -31.48 8.57 -21.51
N ILE A 146 -31.61 7.27 -21.22
CA ILE A 146 -32.92 6.64 -20.92
C ILE A 146 -33.49 7.14 -19.60
N ARG A 147 -32.66 7.29 -18.56
CA ARG A 147 -33.11 7.76 -17.23
C ARG A 147 -33.36 9.27 -17.19
N GLY A 148 -32.65 10.04 -18.00
CA GLY A 148 -32.80 11.49 -18.13
C GLY A 148 -33.89 11.90 -19.12
N GLY A 149 -34.27 11.03 -20.05
CA GLY A 149 -35.26 11.28 -21.10
C GLY A 149 -36.71 10.96 -20.75
N ALA A 150 -37.03 10.62 -19.49
CA ALA A 150 -38.40 10.37 -19.03
C ALA A 150 -39.07 11.63 -18.43
N SER A 151 -38.78 12.81 -18.99
CA SER A 151 -39.39 14.07 -18.62
C SER A 151 -39.60 14.93 -19.86
N GLU A 152 -40.46 14.46 -20.76
CA GLU A 152 -41.22 15.32 -21.66
C GLU A 152 -42.64 14.76 -21.83
#